data_AF-F2JQS4-F1
#
_entry.id   AF-F2JQS4-F1
#
_cell.length_a   1.000
_cell.length_b   1.000
_cell.length_c   1.000
_cell.angle_alpha   90.00
_cell.angle_beta   90.00
_cell.angle_gamma   90.00
#
_symmetry.space_group_name_H-M   'P 1'
#
loop_
_entity.id
_entity.type
_entity.pdbx_description
1 polymer ?
#
loop_
_entity_poly.entity_id
_entity_poly.type
_entity_poly.pdbx_seq_one_letter_code
_entity_poly.pdbx_strand_id
1 'polypeptide(L)'
;MQMRDVRNLIVELTNSEKDFLIYILDKLIKAKGYKLIVLRDQLVKLGYADKTIRNVIRLLAVAEIIKHHSTGRKQELISVCGIASFYNLIKELGVR
;
A
#
# COMPACT_ATOMS: atom_id res chain seq x y z
N MET A 1 -4.13 -18.03 14.30
CA MET A 1 -4.53 -16.87 13.49
C MET A 1 -3.94 -17.08 12.11
N GLN A 2 -4.73 -17.54 11.14
CA GLN A 2 -4.23 -17.82 9.80
C GLN A 2 -3.81 -16.49 9.17
N MET A 3 -2.51 -16.33 8.88
CA MET A 3 -2.04 -15.30 7.95
C MET A 3 -2.88 -15.48 6.69
N ARG A 4 -3.76 -14.53 6.37
CA ARG A 4 -4.38 -14.50 5.04
C ARG A 4 -3.21 -14.40 4.08
N ASP A 5 -3.03 -15.45 3.31
CA ASP A 5 -1.92 -15.57 2.37
C ASP A 5 -1.92 -14.33 1.49
N VAL A 6 -0.84 -13.56 1.54
CA VAL A 6 -0.70 -12.29 0.80
C VAL A 6 -0.98 -12.48 -0.68
N ARG A 7 -0.75 -13.70 -1.19
CA ARG A 7 -1.12 -14.19 -2.52
C ARG A 7 -2.60 -14.05 -2.83
N ASN A 8 -3.48 -14.47 -1.92
CA ASN A 8 -4.93 -14.38 -2.14
C ASN A 8 -5.40 -12.92 -2.19
N LEU A 9 -4.71 -12.02 -1.48
CA LEU A 9 -5.01 -10.58 -1.50
C LEU A 9 -4.66 -9.92 -2.85
N ILE A 10 -3.69 -10.44 -3.60
CA ILE A 10 -3.23 -9.88 -4.88
C ILE A 10 -4.09 -10.37 -6.05
N VAL A 11 -4.55 -11.62 -6.02
CA VAL A 11 -5.28 -12.25 -7.14
C VAL A 11 -6.56 -11.49 -7.48
N GLU A 12 -7.27 -11.01 -6.47
CA GLU A 12 -8.56 -10.31 -6.64
C GLU A 12 -8.43 -8.82 -7.01
N LEU A 13 -7.21 -8.28 -7.03
CA LEU A 13 -7.00 -6.86 -7.36
C LEU A 13 -7.24 -6.59 -8.85
N THR A 14 -7.94 -5.48 -9.12
CA THR A 14 -8.02 -4.90 -10.47
C THR A 14 -6.63 -4.47 -10.95
N ASN A 15 -6.44 -4.30 -12.26
CA ASN A 15 -5.17 -3.83 -12.82
C ASN A 15 -4.75 -2.46 -12.23
N SER A 16 -5.69 -1.54 -12.02
CA SER A 16 -5.42 -0.24 -11.41
C SER A 16 -5.01 -0.35 -9.94
N GLU A 17 -5.58 -1.30 -9.18
CA GLU A 17 -5.17 -1.56 -7.80
C GLU A 17 -3.79 -2.22 -7.72
N LYS A 18 -3.47 -3.14 -8.65
CA LYS A 18 -2.13 -3.74 -8.75
C LYS A 18 -1.07 -2.70 -9.08
N ASP A 19 -1.34 -1.83 -10.06
CA ASP A 19 -0.44 -0.74 -10.42
C ASP A 19 -0.18 0.20 -9.24
N PHE A 20 -1.26 0.64 -8.56
CA PHE A 20 -1.12 1.49 -7.39
C PHE A 20 -0.41 0.79 -6.22
N LEU A 21 -0.64 -0.51 -6.04
CA LEU A 21 0.05 -1.31 -5.04
C LEU A 21 1.56 -1.35 -5.31
N ILE A 22 1.98 -1.61 -6.54
CA ILE A 22 3.40 -1.57 -6.94
C ILE A 22 3.98 -0.18 -6.68
N TYR A 23 3.27 0.87 -7.10
CA TYR A 23 3.68 2.26 -6.86
C TYR A 23 3.89 2.56 -5.37
N ILE A 24 2.95 2.19 -4.49
CA ILE A 24 3.04 2.54 -3.08
C ILE A 24 4.15 1.75 -2.37
N LEU A 25 4.37 0.49 -2.73
CA LEU A 25 5.46 -0.33 -2.20
C LEU A 25 6.82 0.24 -2.61
N ASP A 26 6.97 0.66 -3.86
CA ASP A 26 8.18 1.34 -4.37
C ASP A 26 8.47 2.64 -3.60
N LYS A 27 7.44 3.43 -3.31
CA LYS A 27 7.60 4.64 -2.49
C LYS A 27 7.98 4.31 -1.05
N LEU A 28 7.38 3.28 -0.47
CA LEU A 28 7.64 2.87 0.92
C LEU A 28 9.05 2.32 1.10
N ILE A 29 9.55 1.48 0.19
CA ILE A 29 10.90 0.88 0.32
C ILE A 29 12.00 1.96 0.24
N LYS A 30 11.75 3.02 -0.53
CA LYS A 30 12.67 4.18 -0.66
C LYS A 30 12.49 5.21 0.47
N ALA A 31 11.41 5.14 1.22
CA ALA A 31 11.11 6.11 2.26
C ALA A 31 11.92 5.84 3.54
N LYS A 32 12.49 6.90 4.13
CA LYS A 32 13.25 6.80 5.38
C LYS A 32 12.38 6.20 6.48
N GLY A 33 12.84 5.07 7.05
CA GLY A 33 12.13 4.36 8.11
C GLY A 33 10.80 3.74 7.67
N TYR A 34 10.59 3.52 6.37
CA TYR A 34 9.36 2.96 5.80
C TYR A 34 8.10 3.75 6.15
N LYS A 35 8.23 5.09 6.22
CA LYS A 35 7.13 6.01 6.52
C LYS A 35 6.90 6.95 5.35
N LEU A 36 5.66 7.02 4.87
CA LEU A 36 5.29 7.85 3.73
C LEU A 36 4.05 8.68 4.07
N ILE A 37 4.07 9.95 3.68
CA ILE A 37 2.88 10.80 3.69
C ILE A 37 2.20 10.65 2.34
N VAL A 38 0.98 10.13 2.35
CA VAL A 38 0.13 10.00 1.18
C VAL A 38 -0.78 11.21 1.07
N LEU A 39 -0.64 11.95 -0.02
CA LEU A 39 -1.52 13.06 -0.39
C LEU A 39 -2.51 12.58 -1.46
N ARG A 40 -3.76 12.32 -1.08
CA ARG A 40 -4.76 11.73 -2.00
C ARG A 40 -5.00 12.60 -3.23
N ASP A 41 -5.04 13.93 -3.08
CA ASP A 41 -5.20 14.85 -4.20
C ASP A 41 -4.04 14.78 -5.22
N GLN A 42 -2.82 14.49 -4.76
CA GLN A 42 -1.69 14.33 -5.68
C GLN A 42 -1.78 13.00 -6.43
N LEU A 43 -2.15 11.93 -5.75
CA LEU A 43 -2.35 10.62 -6.39
C LEU A 43 -3.50 10.63 -7.40
N VAL A 44 -4.59 11.35 -7.11
CA VAL A 44 -5.69 11.56 -8.06
C VAL A 44 -5.21 12.33 -9.30
N LYS A 45 -4.38 13.36 -9.12
CA LYS A 45 -3.75 14.08 -10.25
C LYS A 45 -2.80 13.20 -11.07
N LEU A 46 -2.21 12.15 -10.47
CA LEU A 46 -1.40 11.15 -11.15
C LEU A 46 -2.24 10.08 -11.88
N GLY A 47 -3.57 10.14 -11.78
CA GLY A 47 -4.49 9.23 -12.47
C GLY A 47 -5.02 8.08 -11.61
N TYR A 48 -4.66 8.01 -10.32
CA TYR A 48 -5.20 6.99 -9.43
C TYR A 48 -6.58 7.39 -8.88
N ALA A 49 -7.59 6.57 -9.16
CA ALA A 49 -8.92 6.80 -8.60
C ALA A 49 -8.90 6.76 -7.06
N ASP A 50 -9.66 7.64 -6.42
CA ASP A 50 -9.72 7.73 -4.96
C ASP A 50 -10.16 6.40 -4.30
N LYS A 51 -11.06 5.65 -4.96
CA LYS A 51 -11.45 4.30 -4.55
C LYS A 51 -10.28 3.32 -4.56
N THR A 52 -9.46 3.33 -5.62
CA THR A 52 -8.26 2.48 -5.76
C THR A 52 -7.28 2.76 -4.63
N ILE A 53 -7.02 4.05 -4.34
CA ILE A 53 -6.09 4.47 -3.28
C ILE A 53 -6.55 3.93 -1.93
N ARG A 54 -7.82 4.16 -1.57
CA ARG A 54 -8.38 3.70 -0.29
C ARG A 54 -8.41 2.19 -0.17
N ASN A 55 -8.79 1.50 -1.24
CA ASN A 55 -8.87 0.04 -1.24
C ASN A 55 -7.50 -0.58 -0.95
N VAL A 56 -6.45 -0.15 -1.67
CA VAL A 56 -5.10 -0.71 -1.50
C VAL A 56 -4.52 -0.38 -0.13
N ILE A 57 -4.67 0.85 0.37
CA ILE A 57 -4.21 1.20 1.73
C ILE A 57 -4.92 0.35 2.77
N ARG A 58 -6.25 0.20 2.66
CA ARG A 58 -7.04 -0.64 3.57
C ARG A 58 -6.62 -2.11 3.50
N LEU A 59 -6.35 -2.61 2.29
CA LEU A 59 -5.88 -3.98 2.06
C LEU A 59 -4.58 -4.25 2.81
N LEU A 60 -3.57 -3.38 2.61
CA LEU A 60 -2.27 -3.48 3.28
C LEU A 60 -2.39 -3.35 4.80
N ALA A 61 -3.32 -2.55 5.28
CA ALA A 61 -3.57 -2.39 6.71
C ALA A 61 -4.21 -3.62 7.34
N VAL A 62 -5.24 -4.20 6.68
CA VAL A 62 -5.88 -5.45 7.13
C VAL A 62 -4.92 -6.63 7.07
N ALA A 63 -3.98 -6.62 6.12
CA ALA A 63 -2.90 -7.61 6.03
C ALA A 63 -1.76 -7.38 7.03
N GLU A 64 -1.89 -6.38 7.93
CA GLU A 64 -0.88 -6.02 8.94
C GLU A 64 0.50 -5.68 8.34
N ILE A 65 0.54 -5.29 7.07
CA ILE A 65 1.76 -4.86 6.38
C ILE A 65 2.07 -3.41 6.74
N ILE A 66 1.03 -2.56 6.76
CA ILE A 66 1.15 -1.15 7.14
C ILE A 66 0.21 -0.79 8.29
N LYS A 67 0.55 0.28 9.00
CA LYS A 67 -0.38 1.09 9.79
C LYS A 67 -0.58 2.40 9.06
N HIS A 68 -1.81 2.91 9.08
CA HIS A 68 -2.14 4.21 8.52
C HIS A 68 -2.89 5.07 9.53
N HIS A 69 -2.62 6.37 9.50
CA HIS A 69 -3.27 7.36 10.33
C HIS A 69 -3.66 8.56 9.48
N SER A 70 -4.94 8.95 9.56
CA SER A 70 -5.43 10.16 8.89
C SER A 70 -4.86 11.41 9.56
N THR A 71 -4.07 12.20 8.84
CA THR A 71 -3.49 13.46 9.34
C THR A 71 -4.25 14.69 8.81
N GLY A 72 -5.37 14.48 8.12
CA GLY A 72 -6.27 15.52 7.64
C GLY A 72 -7.29 14.97 6.63
N ARG A 73 -8.16 15.84 6.08
CA ARG A 73 -9.24 15.42 5.17
C ARG A 73 -8.77 14.63 3.94
N LYS A 74 -7.51 14.75 3.52
CA LYS A 74 -6.95 14.14 2.30
C LYS A 74 -5.49 13.70 2.42
N GLN A 75 -5.01 13.56 3.65
CA GLN A 75 -3.65 13.15 3.94
C GLN A 75 -3.66 11.96 4.90
N GLU A 76 -2.84 10.97 4.60
CA GLU A 76 -2.61 9.82 5.47
C GLU A 76 -1.11 9.62 5.67
N LEU A 77 -0.70 9.45 6.92
CA LEU A 77 0.61 8.93 7.23
C LEU A 77 0.51 7.40 7.21
N ILE A 78 1.28 6.75 6.34
CA ILE A 78 1.41 5.30 6.31
C ILE A 78 2.81 4.90 6.78
N SER A 79 2.89 3.77 7.47
CA SER A 79 4.14 3.21 7.98
C SER A 79 4.13 1.69 7.91
N VAL A 80 5.22 1.06 7.49
CA VAL A 80 5.33 -0.41 7.51
C VAL A 80 5.40 -0.90 8.97
N CYS A 81 4.56 -1.89 9.30
CA CYS A 81 4.58 -2.58 10.60
C CYS A 81 4.88 -4.07 10.48
N GLY A 82 4.56 -4.70 9.34
CA GLY A 82 4.84 -6.10 9.05
C GLY A 82 6.01 -6.23 8.08
N ILE A 83 7.25 -6.07 8.56
CA ILE A 83 8.44 -5.97 7.69
C ILE A 83 8.68 -7.23 6.84
N ALA A 84 8.48 -8.43 7.42
CA ALA A 84 8.65 -9.68 6.70
C ALA A 84 7.62 -9.82 5.57
N SER A 85 6.34 -9.55 5.87
CA SER A 85 5.26 -9.58 4.89
C SER A 85 5.44 -8.52 3.80
N PHE A 86 5.94 -7.33 4.16
CA PHE A 86 6.27 -6.25 3.24
C PHE A 86 7.34 -6.68 2.22
N TYR A 87 8.46 -7.25 2.69
CA TYR A 87 9.51 -7.74 1.80
C TYR A 87 9.08 -8.94 0.96
N ASN A 88 8.30 -9.86 1.52
CA ASN A 88 7.75 -10.96 0.75
C ASN A 88 6.85 -10.46 -0.39
N LEU A 89 6.01 -9.46 -0.12
CA LEU A 89 5.14 -8.84 -1.12
C LEU A 89 5.94 -8.11 -2.21
N ILE A 90 6.96 -7.34 -1.84
CA ILE A 90 7.89 -6.69 -2.79
C ILE A 90 8.53 -7.73 -3.70
N LYS A 91 9.05 -8.82 -3.12
CA LYS A 91 9.69 -9.91 -3.87
C LYS A 91 8.70 -10.59 -4.82
N GLU A 92 7.50 -10.88 -4.35
CA GLU A 92 6.46 -11.56 -5.15
C GLU A 92 5.99 -10.70 -6.32
N LEU A 93 5.87 -9.38 -6.12
CA LEU A 93 5.47 -8.44 -7.17
C LEU A 93 6.64 -7.93 -8.03
N GLY A 94 7.87 -8.30 -7.71
CA GLY A 94 9.06 -7.84 -8.44
C GLY A 94 9.34 -6.33 -8.31
N VAL A 95 8.88 -5.71 -7.22
CA VAL A 95 9.17 -4.30 -6.91
C VAL A 95 10.66 -4.17 -6.56
N ARG A 96 11.36 -3.17 -7.12
CA ARG A 96 12.82 -2.98 -6.98
C ARG A 96 13.18 -1.65 -6.33
#